data_AF-A0A8C9KSS2-F1
#
_entry.id   AF-A0A8C9KSS2-F1
#
_cell.length_a   1.000
_cell.length_b   1.000
_cell.length_c   1.000
_cell.angle_alpha   90.00
_cell.angle_beta   90.00
_cell.angle_gamma   90.00
#
_symmetry.space_group_name_H-M   'P 1'
#
loop_
_entity.id
_entity.type
_entity.pdbx_description
1 polymer ?
#
loop_
_entity_poly.entity_id
_entity_poly.type
_entity_poly.pdbx_seq_one_letter_code
_entity_poly.pdbx_strand_id
1 'polypeptide(L)'
;MDETVAEFIKRTILKIPMTEMMTILKAWDFLPENQLQTVNFRQRKESLVQDLVLLCENKRASLRDAALLDIICEDVDLFDMEQFKSSFEKILRRALKNVTVSFRDAEENAVWIRIAWGTQYRKPNQYKPVFVVYYSQTPYVFTSFCHLKSNTPLLSQALTVASNHHKIVKMDLRSRYLDSLKAIVFKQYNQKFETHNSTMPLQENLELDMHMDSRIIHENRIEKERVQRVTQETFGDYPQPRLEFAQYKLETKFKSDFHGGILAERKEPLRCLIKFSSPHLLEALKSLAPAGIADAPLSPLLTCIPNKGMNYFKIRDK
;
A
#
# COMPACT_ATOMS: atom_id res chain seq x y z
N MET A 1 14.05 -5.03 -40.57
CA MET A 1 13.02 -4.94 -39.53
C MET A 1 11.68 -4.75 -40.25
N ASP A 2 10.60 -5.32 -39.73
CA ASP A 2 9.26 -5.09 -40.32
C ASP A 2 8.81 -3.65 -40.09
N GLU A 3 8.16 -3.04 -41.07
CA GLU A 3 7.73 -1.63 -41.04
C GLU A 3 6.79 -1.34 -39.84
N THR A 4 5.98 -2.32 -39.44
CA THR A 4 5.11 -2.23 -38.27
C THR A 4 5.88 -2.16 -36.94
N VAL A 5 7.02 -2.87 -36.86
CA VAL A 5 7.90 -2.85 -35.67
C VAL A 5 8.67 -1.53 -35.62
N ALA A 6 9.11 -1.02 -36.77
CA ALA A 6 9.77 0.27 -36.87
C ALA A 6 8.88 1.43 -36.41
N GLU A 7 7.63 1.46 -36.87
CA GLU A 7 6.66 2.49 -36.49
C GLU A 7 6.24 2.34 -35.01
N PHE A 8 6.18 1.13 -34.49
CA PHE A 8 5.92 0.88 -33.07
C PHE A 8 7.05 1.44 -32.19
N ILE A 9 8.31 1.08 -32.47
CA ILE A 9 9.49 1.60 -31.74
C ILE A 9 9.53 3.13 -31.81
N LYS A 10 9.30 3.71 -33.00
CA LYS A 10 9.25 5.16 -33.19
C LYS A 10 8.20 5.82 -32.29
N ARG A 11 6.98 5.28 -32.24
CA ARG A 11 5.90 5.80 -31.39
C ARG A 11 6.22 5.68 -29.91
N THR A 12 6.80 4.56 -29.48
CA THR A 12 7.20 4.35 -28.08
C THR A 12 8.31 5.33 -27.69
N ILE A 13 9.37 5.48 -28.49
CA ILE A 13 10.46 6.45 -28.21
C ILE A 13 9.94 7.89 -28.24
N LEU A 14 8.98 8.23 -29.10
CA LEU A 14 8.38 9.56 -29.13
C LEU A 14 7.58 9.92 -27.86
N LYS A 15 7.14 8.94 -27.06
CA LYS A 15 6.51 9.20 -25.76
C LYS A 15 7.54 9.58 -24.68
N ILE A 16 8.76 9.06 -24.77
CA ILE A 16 9.80 9.22 -23.75
C ILE A 16 10.28 10.67 -23.60
N PRO A 17 10.34 11.26 -22.39
CA PRO A 17 10.96 12.57 -22.15
C PRO A 17 12.46 12.59 -22.50
N MET A 18 12.95 13.70 -23.07
CA MET A 18 14.37 13.83 -23.45
C MET A 18 15.35 13.66 -22.28
N THR A 19 14.93 14.01 -21.06
CA THR A 19 15.72 13.90 -19.83
C THR A 19 15.99 12.44 -19.42
N GLU A 20 15.10 11.53 -19.81
CA GLU A 20 15.10 10.12 -19.37
C GLU A 20 15.46 9.16 -20.50
N MET A 21 15.50 9.67 -21.73
CA MET A 21 15.84 8.93 -22.94
C MET A 21 17.11 8.09 -22.79
N MET A 22 18.19 8.67 -22.26
CA MET A 22 19.45 7.95 -22.07
C MET A 22 19.32 6.82 -21.04
N THR A 23 18.56 7.03 -19.98
CA THR A 23 18.35 6.05 -18.91
C THR A 23 17.54 4.87 -19.40
N ILE A 24 16.45 5.14 -20.15
CA ILE A 24 15.60 4.10 -20.75
C ILE A 24 16.35 3.30 -21.80
N LEU A 25 17.11 3.97 -22.68
CA LEU A 25 17.89 3.28 -23.70
C LEU A 25 19.02 2.42 -23.10
N LYS A 26 19.62 2.86 -21.99
CA LYS A 26 20.57 2.03 -21.22
C LYS A 26 19.90 0.84 -20.54
N ALA A 27 18.73 1.04 -19.95
CA ALA A 27 17.97 -0.04 -19.31
C ALA A 27 17.46 -1.08 -20.32
N TRP A 28 17.19 -0.65 -21.56
CA TRP A 28 16.79 -1.54 -22.64
C TRP A 28 17.90 -2.49 -23.10
N ASP A 29 19.17 -2.12 -22.92
CA ASP A 29 20.39 -2.91 -23.24
C ASP A 29 20.49 -3.46 -24.69
N PHE A 30 19.54 -3.10 -25.56
CA PHE A 30 19.53 -3.51 -26.97
C PHE A 30 20.57 -2.71 -27.78
N LEU A 31 20.72 -1.42 -27.44
CA LEU A 31 21.69 -0.50 -28.03
C LEU A 31 22.90 -0.34 -27.09
N PRO A 32 24.07 -0.88 -27.44
CA PRO A 32 25.26 -0.82 -26.60
C PRO A 32 25.77 0.62 -26.48
N GLU A 33 26.45 0.91 -25.37
CA GLU A 33 26.85 2.28 -25.01
C GLU A 33 27.72 2.96 -26.09
N ASN A 34 28.51 2.21 -26.86
CA ASN A 34 29.31 2.73 -27.97
C ASN A 34 28.46 3.32 -29.11
N GLN A 35 27.30 2.71 -29.38
CA GLN A 35 26.36 3.21 -30.39
C GLN A 35 25.58 4.41 -29.84
N LEU A 36 25.19 4.37 -28.57
CA LEU A 36 24.53 5.50 -27.90
C LEU A 36 25.43 6.74 -27.81
N GLN A 37 26.75 6.58 -27.60
CA GLN A 37 27.71 7.70 -27.62
C GLN A 37 27.84 8.37 -28.99
N THR A 38 27.53 7.65 -30.08
CA THR A 38 27.59 8.18 -31.46
C THR A 38 26.36 9.04 -31.78
N VAL A 39 25.28 8.88 -31.01
CA VAL A 39 24.01 9.60 -31.22
C VAL A 39 24.04 10.96 -30.52
N ASN A 40 23.65 12.01 -31.24
CA ASN A 40 23.62 13.36 -30.71
C ASN A 40 22.33 13.66 -29.92
N PHE A 41 22.35 13.48 -28.60
CA PHE A 41 21.19 13.78 -27.73
C PHE A 41 20.85 15.27 -27.59
N ARG A 42 21.64 16.19 -28.17
CA ARG A 42 21.35 17.65 -28.15
C ARG A 42 20.44 18.10 -29.30
N GLN A 43 20.10 17.19 -30.22
CA GLN A 43 19.27 17.50 -31.38
C GLN A 43 17.77 17.47 -31.07
N ARG A 44 16.94 17.85 -32.06
CA ARG A 44 15.48 17.77 -31.92
C ARG A 44 15.03 16.31 -31.75
N LYS A 45 14.03 16.10 -30.92
CA LYS A 45 13.50 14.77 -30.56
C LYS A 45 13.15 13.92 -31.79
N GLU A 46 12.55 14.52 -32.82
CA GLU A 46 12.16 13.82 -34.05
C GLU A 46 13.36 13.26 -34.82
N SER A 47 14.42 14.05 -34.96
CA SER A 47 15.68 13.62 -35.61
C SER A 47 16.40 12.55 -34.78
N LEU A 48 16.38 12.69 -33.45
CA LEU A 48 16.92 11.67 -32.54
C LEU A 48 16.20 10.34 -32.68
N VAL A 49 14.87 10.35 -32.75
CA VAL A 49 14.09 9.12 -32.93
C VAL A 49 14.40 8.47 -34.28
N GLN A 50 14.57 9.26 -35.35
CA GLN A 50 14.96 8.74 -36.66
C GLN A 50 16.31 8.02 -36.61
N ASP A 51 17.32 8.62 -35.97
CA ASP A 51 18.64 8.01 -35.82
C ASP A 51 18.59 6.72 -35.00
N LEU A 52 17.80 6.71 -33.91
CA LEU A 52 17.63 5.53 -33.06
C LEU A 52 16.89 4.40 -33.79
N VAL A 53 15.86 4.72 -34.58
CA VAL A 53 15.14 3.73 -35.41
C VAL A 53 16.10 3.15 -36.44
N LEU A 54 16.95 3.95 -37.08
CA LEU A 54 17.95 3.47 -38.04
C LEU A 54 18.96 2.51 -37.38
N LEU A 55 19.40 2.79 -36.15
CA LEU A 55 20.25 1.87 -35.39
C LEU A 55 19.53 0.55 -35.07
N CYS A 56 18.23 0.61 -34.76
CA CYS A 56 17.40 -0.57 -34.52
C CYS A 56 17.18 -1.40 -35.80
N GLU A 57 17.06 -0.74 -36.96
CA GLU A 57 17.00 -1.40 -38.27
C GLU A 57 18.29 -2.15 -38.57
N ASN A 58 19.44 -1.51 -38.35
CA ASN A 58 20.76 -2.10 -38.58
C ASN A 58 21.00 -3.34 -37.71
N LYS A 59 20.50 -3.33 -36.47
CA LYS A 59 20.57 -4.48 -35.55
C LYS A 59 19.47 -5.53 -35.74
N ARG A 60 18.52 -5.30 -36.66
CA ARG A 60 17.36 -6.16 -36.90
C ARG A 60 16.53 -6.39 -35.64
N ALA A 61 16.08 -5.30 -35.01
CA ALA A 61 15.16 -5.38 -33.87
C ALA A 61 13.93 -6.22 -34.20
N SER A 62 13.60 -7.14 -33.30
CA SER A 62 12.43 -8.01 -33.39
C SER A 62 11.25 -7.41 -32.64
N LEU A 63 10.05 -7.97 -32.85
CA LEU A 63 8.86 -7.61 -32.09
C LEU A 63 9.06 -7.82 -30.56
N ARG A 64 9.88 -8.80 -30.15
CA ARG A 64 10.19 -9.02 -28.73
C ARG A 64 11.00 -7.86 -28.15
N ASP A 65 11.97 -7.36 -28.89
CA ASP A 65 12.82 -6.24 -28.44
C ASP A 65 12.00 -4.96 -28.36
N ALA A 66 11.09 -4.76 -29.31
CA ALA A 66 10.13 -3.66 -29.30
C ALA A 66 9.15 -3.76 -28.11
N ALA A 67 8.64 -4.96 -27.82
CA ALA A 67 7.78 -5.17 -26.65
C ALA A 67 8.55 -4.95 -25.33
N LEU A 68 9.81 -5.35 -25.25
CA LEU A 68 10.67 -5.05 -24.10
C LEU A 68 10.87 -3.55 -23.92
N LEU A 69 11.07 -2.80 -25.00
CA LEU A 69 11.15 -1.35 -24.94
C LEU A 69 9.84 -0.73 -24.41
N ASP A 70 8.69 -1.24 -24.86
CA ASP A 70 7.38 -0.76 -24.41
C ASP A 70 7.15 -1.07 -22.93
N ILE A 71 7.51 -2.29 -22.47
CA ILE A 71 7.47 -2.67 -21.05
C ILE A 71 8.37 -1.76 -20.22
N ILE A 72 9.60 -1.50 -20.68
CA ILE A 72 10.52 -0.60 -19.97
C ILE A 72 9.96 0.82 -20.00
N CYS A 73 9.33 1.27 -21.09
CA CYS A 73 8.70 2.60 -21.12
C CYS A 73 7.46 2.69 -20.22
N GLU A 74 6.70 1.61 -20.03
CA GLU A 74 5.56 1.56 -19.09
C GLU A 74 6.03 1.42 -17.63
N ASP A 75 7.07 0.62 -17.36
CA ASP A 75 7.69 0.52 -16.03
C ASP A 75 8.42 1.83 -15.66
N VAL A 76 8.86 2.55 -16.68
CA VAL A 76 9.47 3.89 -16.64
C VAL A 76 8.44 4.95 -17.09
N ASP A 77 7.13 4.74 -16.86
CA ASP A 77 6.21 5.86 -16.60
C ASP A 77 6.69 6.49 -15.27
N LEU A 78 7.82 7.20 -15.39
CA LEU A 78 8.52 7.91 -14.35
C LEU A 78 7.56 8.98 -13.91
N PHE A 79 6.86 8.67 -12.83
CA PHE A 79 6.27 9.68 -12.01
C PHE A 79 7.39 10.64 -11.62
N ASP A 80 7.54 11.74 -12.38
CA ASP A 80 8.55 12.74 -12.10
C ASP A 80 8.18 13.38 -10.76
N MET A 81 8.91 12.95 -9.73
CA MET A 81 8.71 13.39 -8.36
C MET A 81 8.93 14.90 -8.24
N GLU A 82 9.80 15.50 -9.06
CA GLU A 82 10.01 16.95 -9.07
C GLU A 82 8.83 17.68 -9.72
N GLN A 83 8.29 17.15 -10.82
CA GLN A 83 7.06 17.67 -11.40
C GLN A 83 5.88 17.55 -10.43
N PHE A 84 5.77 16.45 -9.69
CA PHE A 84 4.78 16.26 -8.63
C PHE A 84 4.96 17.29 -7.52
N LYS A 85 6.15 17.42 -6.93
CA LYS A 85 6.46 18.39 -5.86
C LYS A 85 6.08 19.81 -6.29
N SER A 86 6.50 20.21 -7.49
CA SER A 86 6.22 21.54 -8.07
C SER A 86 4.73 21.76 -8.30
N SER A 87 4.04 20.78 -8.88
CA SER A 87 2.61 20.87 -9.16
C SER A 87 1.78 20.91 -7.88
N PHE A 88 2.10 20.04 -6.93
CA PHE A 88 1.46 19.98 -5.61
C PHE A 88 1.60 21.30 -4.85
N GLU A 89 2.81 21.85 -4.79
CA GLU A 89 3.06 23.13 -4.12
C GLU A 89 2.30 24.28 -4.79
N LYS A 90 2.29 24.33 -6.13
CA LYS A 90 1.54 25.35 -6.90
C LYS A 90 0.04 25.28 -6.62
N ILE A 91 -0.54 24.08 -6.57
CA ILE A 91 -1.98 23.89 -6.30
C ILE A 91 -2.33 24.43 -4.90
N LEU A 92 -1.54 24.07 -3.88
CA LEU A 92 -1.81 24.52 -2.51
C LEU A 92 -1.60 26.02 -2.33
N ARG A 93 -0.55 26.61 -2.92
CA ARG A 93 -0.30 28.06 -2.85
C ARG A 93 -1.37 28.88 -3.60
N ARG A 94 -1.95 28.33 -4.67
CA ARG A 94 -3.09 28.95 -5.38
C ARG A 94 -4.36 28.94 -4.53
N ALA A 95 -4.59 27.86 -3.78
CA ALA A 95 -5.77 27.74 -2.93
C ALA A 95 -5.66 28.53 -1.61
N LEU A 96 -4.47 28.63 -1.02
CA LEU A 96 -4.24 29.29 0.27
C LEU A 96 -3.03 30.22 0.23
N LYS A 97 -3.25 31.48 0.59
CA LYS A 97 -2.21 32.52 0.67
C LYS A 97 -1.12 32.22 1.70
N ASN A 98 -1.51 31.59 2.82
CA ASN A 98 -0.62 31.31 3.95
C ASN A 98 -0.49 29.79 4.15
N VAL A 99 0.37 29.15 3.36
CA VAL A 99 0.71 27.72 3.51
C VAL A 99 2.22 27.55 3.38
N THR A 100 2.80 26.68 4.21
CA THR A 100 4.20 26.26 4.07
C THR A 100 4.23 24.78 3.72
N VAL A 101 4.84 24.45 2.60
CA VAL A 101 5.07 23.08 2.15
C VAL A 101 6.57 22.83 2.15
N SER A 102 7.00 21.69 2.67
CA SER A 102 8.40 21.27 2.66
C SER A 102 8.47 19.79 2.29
N PHE A 103 9.47 19.43 1.50
CA PHE A 103 9.66 18.08 1.00
C PHE A 103 10.96 17.49 1.56
N ARG A 104 10.95 16.19 1.83
CA ARG A 104 12.15 15.41 2.16
C ARG A 104 12.03 14.07 1.47
N ASP A 105 13.00 13.74 0.66
CA ASP A 105 13.08 12.42 0.03
C ASP A 105 13.56 11.38 1.04
N ALA A 106 12.96 10.20 0.98
CA ALA A 106 13.29 9.04 1.80
C ALA A 106 13.60 7.84 0.90
N GLU A 107 14.12 6.79 1.52
CA GLU A 107 14.42 5.52 0.86
C GLU A 107 13.16 4.92 0.21
N GLU A 108 13.34 4.08 -0.83
CA GLU A 108 12.27 3.44 -1.62
C GLU A 108 11.37 4.39 -2.45
N ASN A 109 11.93 5.46 -3.02
CA ASN A 109 11.18 6.44 -3.84
C ASN A 109 9.98 7.06 -3.10
N ALA A 110 10.13 7.25 -1.78
CA ALA A 110 9.12 7.86 -0.94
C ALA A 110 9.43 9.35 -0.72
N VAL A 111 8.40 10.19 -0.68
CA VAL A 111 8.52 11.60 -0.29
C VAL A 111 7.73 11.88 0.97
N TRP A 112 8.41 12.54 1.92
CA TRP A 112 7.80 13.14 3.09
C TRP A 112 7.43 14.58 2.77
N ILE A 113 6.15 14.89 2.90
CA ILE A 113 5.61 16.21 2.68
C ILE A 113 5.14 16.76 4.02
N ARG A 114 5.75 17.84 4.47
CA ARG A 114 5.34 18.59 5.66
C ARG A 114 4.54 19.80 5.23
N ILE A 115 3.31 19.90 5.73
CA ILE A 115 2.37 20.96 5.39
C ILE A 115 1.96 21.71 6.66
N ALA A 116 2.33 22.98 6.77
CA ALA A 116 1.83 23.86 7.83
C ALA A 116 0.73 24.75 7.27
N TRP A 117 -0.48 24.60 7.83
CA TRP A 117 -1.65 25.36 7.40
C TRP A 117 -1.73 26.71 8.11
N GLY A 118 -2.02 27.75 7.34
CA GLY A 118 -2.47 29.06 7.83
C GLY A 118 -3.90 29.34 7.43
N THR A 119 -4.39 30.50 7.84
CA THR A 119 -5.69 31.03 7.39
C THR A 119 -5.43 32.28 6.54
N GLN A 120 -6.45 32.85 5.92
CA GLN A 120 -6.29 34.06 5.10
C GLN A 120 -5.67 35.24 5.89
N TYR A 121 -5.89 35.28 7.20
CA TYR A 121 -5.46 36.37 8.08
C TYR A 121 -4.33 36.00 9.05
N ARG A 122 -4.01 34.70 9.21
CA ARG A 122 -2.94 34.24 10.11
C ARG A 122 -1.86 33.46 9.36
N LYS A 123 -0.62 33.71 9.75
CA LYS A 123 0.57 32.96 9.32
C LYS A 123 0.39 31.45 9.60
N PRO A 124 1.03 30.59 8.80
CA PRO A 124 0.92 29.13 8.96
C PRO A 124 1.46 28.67 10.31
N ASN A 125 0.71 27.80 10.98
CA ASN A 125 1.09 27.29 12.30
C ASN A 125 2.13 26.17 12.15
N GLN A 126 3.39 26.49 12.44
CA GLN A 126 4.51 25.55 12.33
C GLN A 126 4.51 24.46 13.41
N TYR A 127 3.81 24.66 14.52
CA TYR A 127 3.76 23.69 15.64
C TYR A 127 2.76 22.57 15.42
N LYS A 128 1.81 22.74 14.48
CA LYS A 128 0.81 21.72 14.14
C LYS A 128 0.83 21.40 12.64
N PRO A 129 1.95 20.89 12.11
CA PRO A 129 2.03 20.49 10.72
C PRO A 129 1.27 19.18 10.47
N VAL A 130 0.85 19.00 9.22
CA VAL A 130 0.37 17.74 8.69
C VAL A 130 1.48 17.12 7.85
N PHE A 131 1.87 15.92 8.20
CA PHE A 131 2.76 15.09 7.42
C PHE A 131 1.97 14.19 6.47
N VAL A 132 2.48 14.05 5.25
CA VAL A 132 2.01 13.13 4.22
C VAL A 132 3.21 12.33 3.73
N VAL A 133 3.05 11.03 3.59
CA VAL A 133 4.06 10.14 3.01
C VAL A 133 3.47 9.53 1.75
N TYR A 134 4.13 9.78 0.62
CA TYR A 134 3.72 9.29 -0.69
C TYR A 134 4.82 8.40 -1.26
N TYR A 135 4.44 7.25 -1.79
CA TYR A 135 5.33 6.29 -2.45
C TYR A 135 5.01 6.31 -3.94
N SER A 136 5.97 6.65 -4.79
CA SER A 136 5.71 6.76 -6.25
C SER A 136 5.25 5.45 -6.87
N GLN A 137 5.71 4.32 -6.33
CA GLN A 137 5.43 2.97 -6.84
C GLN A 137 4.06 2.42 -6.39
N THR A 138 3.32 3.12 -5.53
CA THR A 138 2.04 2.60 -5.01
C THR A 138 0.94 3.65 -5.05
N PRO A 139 -0.33 3.26 -5.27
CA PRO A 139 -1.46 4.19 -5.26
C PRO A 139 -1.86 4.66 -3.84
N TYR A 140 -1.05 4.36 -2.82
CA TYR A 140 -1.38 4.61 -1.42
C TYR A 140 -0.67 5.84 -0.88
N VAL A 141 -1.41 6.64 -0.12
CA VAL A 141 -0.88 7.84 0.54
C VAL A 141 -1.19 7.77 2.02
N PHE A 142 -0.16 7.90 2.85
CA PHE A 142 -0.32 7.94 4.31
C PHE A 142 -0.39 9.39 4.76
N THR A 143 -1.39 9.71 5.57
CA THR A 143 -1.59 11.07 6.09
C THR A 143 -1.65 11.05 7.61
N SER A 144 -0.94 11.98 8.22
CA SER A 144 -1.08 12.25 9.65
C SER A 144 -2.43 12.90 9.96
N PHE A 145 -2.81 12.88 11.24
CA PHE A 145 -4.07 13.45 11.68
C PHE A 145 -4.11 14.96 11.46
N CYS A 146 -4.98 15.42 10.55
CA CYS A 146 -5.20 16.85 10.33
C CYS A 146 -6.23 17.40 11.33
N HIS A 147 -5.83 18.39 12.13
CA HIS A 147 -6.73 19.07 13.07
C HIS A 147 -7.77 19.96 12.35
N LEU A 148 -7.40 20.54 11.20
CA LEU A 148 -8.33 21.32 10.38
C LEU A 148 -9.03 20.40 9.37
N LYS A 149 -10.18 19.85 9.78
CA LYS A 149 -11.03 19.02 8.91
C LYS A 149 -11.44 19.74 7.61
N SER A 150 -11.52 21.07 7.63
CA SER A 150 -11.83 21.88 6.44
C SER A 150 -10.78 21.80 5.34
N ASN A 151 -9.51 21.54 5.68
CA ASN A 151 -8.41 21.49 4.71
C ASN A 151 -8.16 20.07 4.18
N THR A 152 -8.78 19.06 4.79
CA THR A 152 -8.71 17.66 4.33
C THR A 152 -9.18 17.48 2.87
N PRO A 153 -10.35 18.00 2.44
CA PRO A 153 -10.77 17.84 1.05
C PRO A 153 -9.83 18.57 0.07
N LEU A 154 -9.31 19.75 0.44
CA LEU A 154 -8.35 20.48 -0.38
C LEU A 154 -7.05 19.70 -0.54
N LEU A 155 -6.52 19.13 0.55
CA LEU A 155 -5.34 18.28 0.52
C LEU A 155 -5.56 17.06 -0.38
N SER A 156 -6.70 16.39 -0.22
CA SER A 156 -7.08 15.25 -1.05
C SER A 156 -7.13 15.60 -2.53
N GLN A 157 -7.76 16.71 -2.90
CA GLN A 157 -7.81 17.20 -4.28
C GLN A 157 -6.41 17.55 -4.82
N ALA A 158 -5.58 18.24 -4.03
CA ALA A 158 -4.23 18.61 -4.42
C ALA A 158 -3.37 17.36 -4.70
N LEU A 159 -3.49 16.32 -3.85
CA LEU A 159 -2.81 15.05 -4.07
C LEU A 159 -3.30 14.37 -5.35
N THR A 160 -4.62 14.26 -5.55
CA THR A 160 -5.22 13.62 -6.73
C THR A 160 -4.79 14.28 -8.03
N VAL A 161 -4.82 15.62 -8.09
CA VAL A 161 -4.43 16.38 -9.29
C VAL A 161 -2.91 16.32 -9.50
N ALA A 162 -2.11 16.48 -8.45
CA ALA A 162 -0.67 16.43 -8.58
C ALA A 162 -0.17 15.03 -8.99
N SER A 163 -0.84 13.97 -8.53
CA SER A 163 -0.47 12.60 -8.87
C SER A 163 -1.08 12.09 -10.18
N ASN A 164 -1.83 12.90 -10.93
CA ASN A 164 -2.58 12.48 -12.13
C ASN A 164 -3.54 11.30 -11.89
N HIS A 165 -4.07 11.17 -10.67
CA HIS A 165 -5.08 10.16 -10.36
C HIS A 165 -6.49 10.74 -10.49
N HIS A 166 -7.49 9.89 -10.70
CA HIS A 166 -8.88 10.33 -10.90
C HIS A 166 -9.67 10.49 -9.59
N LYS A 167 -9.34 9.67 -8.58
CA LYS A 167 -10.13 9.59 -7.34
C LYS A 167 -9.24 9.19 -6.18
N ILE A 168 -9.46 9.84 -5.04
CA ILE A 168 -8.89 9.47 -3.75
C ILE A 168 -10.00 9.01 -2.81
N VAL A 169 -9.79 7.88 -2.15
CA VAL A 169 -10.72 7.31 -1.17
C VAL A 169 -9.98 7.15 0.15
N LYS A 170 -10.59 7.63 1.23
CA LYS A 170 -10.06 7.44 2.57
C LYS A 170 -10.35 6.00 3.02
N MET A 171 -9.31 5.25 3.35
CA MET A 171 -9.45 3.96 4.01
C MET A 171 -9.78 4.14 5.49
N ASP A 172 -10.58 3.22 6.03
CA ASP A 172 -10.94 3.15 7.45
C ASP A 172 -9.86 2.43 8.27
N LEU A 173 -8.59 2.76 8.01
CA LEU A 173 -7.41 2.25 8.69
C LEU A 173 -6.65 3.38 9.37
N ARG A 174 -6.41 3.25 10.67
CA ARG A 174 -5.67 4.24 11.45
C ARG A 174 -4.77 3.57 12.49
N SER A 175 -3.49 3.90 12.50
CA SER A 175 -2.52 3.48 13.52
C SER A 175 -1.59 4.62 13.90
N ARG A 176 -0.85 4.48 15.00
CA ARG A 176 0.28 5.36 15.34
C ARG A 176 1.57 4.97 14.61
N TYR A 177 1.67 3.71 14.17
CA TYR A 177 2.86 3.13 13.56
C TYR A 177 2.74 3.10 12.03
N LEU A 178 3.60 3.86 11.33
CA LEU A 178 3.59 3.95 9.86
C LEU A 178 4.09 2.65 9.20
N ASP A 179 5.13 2.04 9.76
CA ASP A 179 5.67 0.74 9.39
C ASP A 179 4.59 -0.36 9.40
N SER A 180 3.76 -0.37 10.44
CA SER A 180 2.68 -1.36 10.57
C SER A 180 1.54 -1.08 9.57
N LEU A 181 1.24 0.19 9.29
CA LEU A 181 0.29 0.56 8.23
C LEU A 181 0.81 0.16 6.85
N LYS A 182 2.09 0.43 6.57
CA LYS A 182 2.79 0.02 5.35
C LYS A 182 2.69 -1.50 5.18
N ALA A 183 3.03 -2.26 6.21
CA ALA A 183 2.96 -3.72 6.18
C ALA A 183 1.55 -4.24 5.87
N ILE A 184 0.50 -3.70 6.51
CA ILE A 184 -0.90 -4.09 6.28
C ILE A 184 -1.34 -3.74 4.86
N VAL A 185 -1.11 -2.49 4.43
CA VAL A 185 -1.60 -1.98 3.14
C VAL A 185 -0.89 -2.65 1.97
N PHE A 186 0.42 -2.85 2.07
CA PHE A 186 1.20 -3.54 1.05
C PHE A 186 1.13 -5.07 1.16
N LYS A 187 0.42 -5.60 2.16
CA LYS A 187 0.28 -7.04 2.47
C LYS A 187 1.63 -7.76 2.61
N GLN A 188 2.67 -7.04 3.07
CA GLN A 188 4.03 -7.56 3.22
C GLN A 188 4.19 -8.48 4.44
N TYR A 189 3.20 -8.53 5.36
CA TYR A 189 3.30 -9.31 6.60
C TYR A 189 3.00 -10.82 6.42
N ASN A 190 2.34 -11.20 5.32
CA ASN A 190 1.95 -12.58 5.02
C ASN A 190 2.35 -12.99 3.58
N GLN A 191 3.35 -12.33 2.98
CA GLN A 191 3.95 -12.87 1.76
C GLN A 191 4.55 -14.22 2.10
N LYS A 192 3.77 -15.30 1.86
CA LYS A 192 4.33 -16.57 1.45
C LYS A 192 5.12 -16.24 0.20
N PHE A 193 6.41 -15.96 0.34
CA PHE A 193 7.27 -16.18 -0.80
C PHE A 193 7.03 -17.64 -1.16
N GLU A 194 6.34 -17.89 -2.27
CA GLU A 194 6.61 -19.09 -3.04
C GLU A 194 8.05 -18.96 -3.52
N THR A 195 8.99 -19.13 -2.60
CA THR A 195 10.33 -19.54 -2.96
C THR A 195 10.15 -20.90 -3.61
N HIS A 196 10.12 -20.90 -4.94
CA HIS A 196 10.37 -22.06 -5.80
C HIS A 196 11.79 -22.64 -5.59
N ASN A 197 12.27 -22.67 -4.34
CA ASN A 197 13.56 -23.18 -3.88
C ASN A 197 13.53 -23.53 -2.38
N SER A 198 12.39 -23.95 -1.82
CA SER A 198 12.41 -24.67 -0.54
C SER A 198 12.51 -26.16 -0.81
N THR A 199 13.71 -26.59 -1.21
CA THR A 199 14.23 -27.86 -0.69
C THR A 199 14.04 -27.78 0.81
N MET A 200 13.16 -28.60 1.38
CA MET A 200 13.15 -28.83 2.81
C MET A 200 14.59 -29.11 3.22
N PRO A 201 15.23 -28.32 4.08
CA PRO A 201 16.09 -28.98 5.03
C PRO A 201 15.11 -29.84 5.83
N LEU A 202 15.23 -31.16 5.68
CA LEU A 202 14.95 -32.09 6.77
C LEU A 202 15.82 -31.62 7.94
N GLN A 203 15.42 -30.53 8.58
CA GLN A 203 15.91 -30.18 9.88
C GLN A 203 15.17 -31.16 10.76
N GLU A 204 15.88 -32.26 11.04
CA GLU A 204 15.60 -33.13 12.16
C GLU A 204 15.01 -32.25 13.26
N ASN A 205 13.73 -32.46 13.56
CA ASN A 205 13.23 -32.18 14.88
C ASN A 205 14.03 -33.12 15.79
N LEU A 206 15.26 -32.72 16.12
CA LEU A 206 15.84 -33.01 17.40
C LEU A 206 14.82 -32.44 18.36
N GLU A 207 13.96 -33.35 18.83
CA GLU A 207 13.25 -33.25 20.08
C GLU A 207 14.25 -32.64 21.07
N LEU A 208 14.15 -31.34 21.27
CA LEU A 208 14.41 -30.76 22.58
C LEU A 208 13.30 -31.32 23.47
N ASP A 209 13.42 -32.61 23.77
CA ASP A 209 12.79 -33.26 24.89
C ASP A 209 13.41 -32.61 26.11
N MET A 210 12.91 -31.41 26.41
CA MET A 210 13.17 -30.70 27.64
C MET A 210 12.55 -31.52 28.76
N HIS A 211 13.18 -32.64 29.12
CA HIS A 211 12.89 -33.51 30.26
C HIS A 211 11.55 -33.18 30.94
N MET A 212 10.44 -33.41 30.22
CA MET A 212 9.12 -33.10 30.75
C MET A 212 8.82 -34.20 31.76
N ASP A 213 8.56 -33.82 33.01
CA ASP A 213 8.24 -34.77 34.06
C ASP A 213 7.09 -35.68 33.59
N SER A 214 7.36 -36.98 33.43
CA SER A 214 6.45 -37.96 32.82
C SER A 214 5.14 -38.15 33.57
N ARG A 215 5.00 -37.48 34.73
CA ARG A 215 3.80 -37.39 35.56
C ARG A 215 2.84 -36.26 35.13
N ILE A 216 3.26 -35.36 34.25
CA ILE A 216 2.42 -34.27 33.73
C ILE A 216 1.61 -34.79 32.55
N ILE A 217 0.33 -35.09 32.80
CA ILE A 217 -0.62 -35.43 31.75
C ILE A 217 -1.11 -34.10 31.14
N HIS A 218 -0.77 -33.86 29.88
CA HIS A 218 -1.31 -32.74 29.12
C HIS A 218 -2.75 -33.08 28.67
N GLU A 219 -3.73 -32.64 29.45
CA GLU A 219 -5.15 -32.78 29.08
C GLU A 219 -5.44 -32.08 27.73
N ASN A 220 -6.27 -32.72 26.90
CA ASN A 220 -6.76 -32.17 25.63
C ASN A 220 -5.68 -31.76 24.61
N ARG A 221 -4.59 -32.54 24.51
CA ARG A 221 -3.52 -32.34 23.52
C ARG A 221 -4.03 -32.22 22.08
N ILE A 222 -4.96 -33.09 21.67
CA ILE A 222 -5.55 -33.08 20.32
C ILE A 222 -6.26 -31.76 20.02
N GLU A 223 -7.03 -31.25 20.98
CA GLU A 223 -7.76 -29.99 20.80
C GLU A 223 -6.79 -28.80 20.77
N LYS A 224 -5.75 -28.82 21.61
CA LYS A 224 -4.71 -27.78 21.60
C LYS A 224 -3.97 -27.74 20.26
N GLU A 225 -3.63 -28.89 19.68
CA GLU A 225 -3.02 -29.01 18.35
C GLU A 225 -3.99 -28.54 17.25
N ARG A 226 -5.30 -28.83 17.37
CA ARG A 226 -6.33 -28.33 16.45
C ARG A 226 -6.43 -26.80 16.49
N VAL A 227 -6.53 -26.21 17.69
CA VAL A 227 -6.59 -24.76 17.89
C VAL A 227 -5.35 -24.07 17.33
N GLN A 228 -4.17 -24.65 17.56
CA GLN A 228 -2.91 -24.09 17.06
C GLN A 228 -2.86 -24.10 15.52
N ARG A 229 -3.23 -25.21 14.87
CA ARG A 229 -3.30 -25.29 13.40
C ARG A 229 -4.24 -24.25 12.81
N VAL A 230 -5.47 -24.18 13.32
CA VAL A 230 -6.47 -23.19 12.84
C VAL A 230 -5.99 -21.75 13.03
N THR A 231 -5.31 -21.47 14.15
CA THR A 231 -4.75 -20.14 14.44
C THR A 231 -3.63 -19.78 13.47
N GLN A 232 -2.74 -20.74 13.16
CA GLN A 232 -1.65 -20.57 12.19
C GLN A 232 -2.19 -20.39 10.76
N GLU A 233 -3.19 -21.16 10.36
CA GLU A 233 -3.86 -21.00 9.07
C GLU A 233 -4.50 -19.62 8.91
N THR A 234 -5.03 -19.06 10.00
CA THR A 234 -5.77 -17.80 9.99
C THR A 234 -4.86 -16.56 10.03
N PHE A 235 -3.87 -16.54 10.92
CA PHE A 235 -2.99 -15.37 11.12
C PHE A 235 -1.64 -15.50 10.43
N GLY A 236 -1.18 -16.72 10.16
CA GLY A 236 0.17 -17.02 9.70
C GLY A 236 1.17 -17.21 10.84
N ASP A 237 2.34 -17.71 10.49
CA ASP A 237 3.43 -17.98 11.45
C ASP A 237 4.23 -16.73 11.82
N TYR A 238 4.19 -15.70 10.98
CA TYR A 238 4.93 -14.46 11.18
C TYR A 238 4.30 -13.54 12.23
N PRO A 239 5.12 -12.66 12.85
CA PRO A 239 4.63 -11.65 13.77
C PRO A 239 3.69 -10.68 13.06
N GLN A 240 2.56 -10.39 13.69
CA GLN A 240 1.52 -9.54 13.15
C GLN A 240 1.87 -8.06 13.30
N PRO A 241 1.45 -7.21 12.34
CA PRO A 241 1.72 -5.77 12.40
C PRO A 241 1.08 -5.13 13.63
N ARG A 242 1.69 -4.06 14.14
CA ARG A 242 1.24 -3.40 15.36
C ARG A 242 0.01 -2.55 15.08
N LEU A 243 -1.10 -2.98 15.66
CA LEU A 243 -2.35 -2.25 15.66
C LEU A 243 -2.82 -2.02 17.08
N GLU A 244 -3.33 -0.82 17.33
CA GLU A 244 -3.59 -0.36 18.69
C GLU A 244 -5.02 -0.54 19.12
N PHE A 245 -5.93 -0.48 18.16
CA PHE A 245 -7.35 -0.58 18.43
C PHE A 245 -8.11 -1.04 17.18
N ALA A 246 -9.25 -1.67 17.43
CA ALA A 246 -10.27 -1.97 16.43
C ALA A 246 -11.64 -1.61 17.01
N GLN A 247 -12.48 -0.96 16.21
CA GLN A 247 -13.78 -0.45 16.64
C GLN A 247 -14.89 -1.00 15.75
N TYR A 248 -15.89 -1.61 16.37
CA TYR A 248 -17.06 -2.18 15.71
C TYR A 248 -18.30 -1.42 16.18
N LYS A 249 -18.97 -0.76 15.24
CA LYS A 249 -20.25 -0.09 15.48
C LYS A 249 -21.36 -0.90 14.83
N LEU A 250 -22.20 -1.50 15.66
CA LEU A 250 -23.38 -2.26 15.26
C LEU A 250 -24.61 -1.35 15.30
N GLU A 251 -25.36 -1.31 14.22
CA GLU A 251 -26.66 -0.64 14.10
C GLU A 251 -27.65 -1.63 13.46
N THR A 252 -28.34 -2.44 14.27
CA THR A 252 -29.28 -3.46 13.78
C THR A 252 -30.66 -3.25 14.40
N LYS A 253 -31.71 -3.66 13.68
CA LYS A 253 -33.07 -3.75 14.22
C LYS A 253 -33.22 -5.08 14.93
N PHE A 254 -33.95 -5.08 16.03
CA PHE A 254 -34.28 -6.33 16.70
C PHE A 254 -35.26 -7.13 15.82
N LYS A 255 -34.78 -8.24 15.24
CA LYS A 255 -35.61 -9.19 14.51
C LYS A 255 -35.95 -10.31 15.47
N SER A 256 -37.22 -10.38 15.88
CA SER A 256 -37.76 -11.46 16.69
C SER A 256 -38.67 -12.30 15.81
N ASP A 257 -38.36 -13.58 15.68
CA ASP A 257 -39.21 -14.56 15.00
C ASP A 257 -40.44 -14.95 15.84
N PHE A 258 -40.47 -14.53 17.11
CA PHE A 258 -41.62 -14.70 17.99
C PHE A 258 -42.61 -13.55 17.82
N HIS A 259 -43.79 -13.86 17.28
CA HIS A 259 -44.95 -12.97 17.28
C HIS A 259 -45.29 -12.59 18.73
N GLY A 260 -45.08 -11.33 19.11
CA GLY A 260 -45.46 -10.80 20.43
C GLY A 260 -44.32 -10.42 21.38
N GLY A 261 -43.06 -10.46 20.94
CA GLY A 261 -41.94 -9.97 21.75
C GLY A 261 -41.99 -8.45 21.99
N ILE A 262 -41.85 -8.00 23.24
CA ILE A 262 -41.88 -6.59 23.69
C ILE A 262 -40.89 -5.68 22.90
N LEU A 263 -39.86 -6.27 22.31
CA LEU A 263 -38.81 -5.58 21.54
C LEU A 263 -38.99 -5.67 20.02
N ALA A 264 -39.89 -6.52 19.52
CA ALA A 264 -40.11 -6.75 18.08
C ALA A 264 -40.76 -5.53 17.39
N GLU A 265 -41.54 -4.74 18.13
CA GLU A 265 -42.22 -3.56 17.60
C GLU A 265 -41.39 -2.26 17.69
N ARG A 266 -40.21 -2.30 18.32
CA ARG A 266 -39.38 -1.10 18.45
C ARG A 266 -38.77 -0.72 17.09
N LYS A 267 -39.20 0.44 16.56
CA LYS A 267 -38.64 1.03 15.33
C LYS A 267 -37.18 1.48 15.46
N GLU A 268 -36.71 1.69 16.69
CA GLU A 268 -35.36 2.18 16.95
C GLU A 268 -34.31 1.07 16.82
N PRO A 269 -33.19 1.31 16.10
CA PRO A 269 -32.13 0.33 15.96
C PRO A 269 -31.32 0.21 17.26
N LEU A 270 -30.96 -1.03 17.62
CA LEU A 270 -29.96 -1.34 18.62
C LEU A 270 -28.60 -0.81 18.15
N ARG A 271 -27.99 0.01 19.00
CA ARG A 271 -26.67 0.60 18.76
C ARG A 271 -25.70 0.02 19.76
N CYS A 272 -24.76 -0.80 19.30
CA CYS A 272 -23.68 -1.30 20.13
C CYS A 272 -22.34 -0.82 19.58
N LEU A 273 -21.44 -0.41 20.47
CA LEU A 273 -20.09 0.01 20.14
C LEU A 273 -19.10 -0.84 20.92
N ILE A 274 -18.34 -1.66 20.21
CA ILE A 274 -17.27 -2.48 20.79
C ILE A 274 -15.94 -1.86 20.34
N LYS A 275 -15.06 -1.56 21.28
CA LYS A 275 -13.72 -1.04 21.00
C LYS A 275 -12.68 -1.89 21.71
N PHE A 276 -11.88 -2.60 20.94
CA PHE A 276 -10.69 -3.28 21.43
C PHE A 276 -9.53 -2.29 21.45
N SER A 277 -8.70 -2.33 22.48
CA SER A 277 -7.50 -1.49 22.60
C SER A 277 -6.38 -2.31 23.23
N SER A 278 -5.25 -2.41 22.54
CA SER A 278 -4.06 -3.13 22.99
C SER A 278 -2.86 -2.61 22.21
N PRO A 279 -1.65 -2.49 22.80
CA PRO A 279 -0.45 -2.10 22.04
C PRO A 279 -0.09 -3.06 20.89
N HIS A 280 -0.52 -4.33 20.99
CA HIS A 280 -0.32 -5.38 20.00
C HIS A 280 -1.62 -6.13 19.77
N LEU A 281 -2.67 -5.45 19.29
CA LEU A 281 -4.00 -6.02 19.18
C LEU A 281 -4.06 -7.30 18.35
N LEU A 282 -3.41 -7.34 17.19
CA LEU A 282 -3.47 -8.52 16.32
C LEU A 282 -2.77 -9.73 16.93
N GLU A 283 -1.65 -9.52 17.61
CA GLU A 283 -0.98 -10.59 18.37
C GLU A 283 -1.80 -11.04 19.57
N ALA A 284 -2.44 -10.10 20.28
CA ALA A 284 -3.35 -10.45 21.35
C ALA A 284 -4.52 -11.28 20.84
N LEU A 285 -5.10 -10.94 19.68
CA LEU A 285 -6.15 -11.75 19.05
C LEU A 285 -5.63 -13.14 18.65
N LYS A 286 -4.41 -13.24 18.10
CA LYS A 286 -3.76 -14.51 17.76
C LYS A 286 -3.56 -15.40 19.00
N SER A 287 -3.28 -14.82 20.16
CA SER A 287 -3.04 -15.58 21.40
C SER A 287 -4.31 -15.93 22.20
N LEU A 288 -5.46 -15.33 21.91
CA LEU A 288 -6.72 -15.60 22.64
C LEU A 288 -7.15 -17.07 22.59
N ALA A 289 -7.13 -17.67 21.40
CA ALA A 289 -7.59 -19.05 21.22
C ALA A 289 -6.60 -20.07 21.83
N PRO A 290 -5.26 -19.98 21.59
CA PRO A 290 -4.29 -20.83 22.27
C PRO A 290 -4.28 -20.69 23.81
N ALA A 291 -4.65 -19.52 24.34
CA ALA A 291 -4.77 -19.29 25.78
C ALA A 291 -6.09 -19.81 26.38
N GLY A 292 -7.02 -20.31 25.57
CA GLY A 292 -8.33 -20.82 26.03
C GLY A 292 -9.31 -19.73 26.47
N ILE A 293 -9.06 -18.46 26.11
CA ILE A 293 -9.94 -17.31 26.45
C ILE A 293 -11.10 -17.18 25.46
N ALA A 294 -10.92 -17.69 24.24
CA ALA A 294 -11.92 -17.65 23.17
C ALA A 294 -11.95 -18.97 22.39
N ASP A 295 -13.13 -19.33 21.88
CA ASP A 295 -13.31 -20.53 21.08
C ASP A 295 -12.66 -20.38 19.69
N ALA A 296 -12.06 -21.47 19.19
CA ALA A 296 -11.51 -21.55 17.85
C ALA A 296 -12.50 -22.25 16.88
N PRO A 297 -12.78 -21.68 15.69
CA PRO A 297 -12.10 -20.53 15.07
C PRO A 297 -12.61 -19.17 15.57
N LEU A 298 -11.70 -18.21 15.65
CA LEU A 298 -12.04 -16.82 15.98
C LEU A 298 -12.95 -16.21 14.90
N SER A 299 -13.83 -15.30 15.34
CA SER A 299 -14.80 -14.66 14.45
C SER A 299 -14.12 -14.02 13.22
N PRO A 300 -14.65 -14.23 12.01
CA PRO A 300 -14.16 -13.60 10.78
C PRO A 300 -14.06 -12.07 10.86
N LEU A 301 -14.87 -11.44 11.72
CA LEU A 301 -14.84 -9.99 11.93
C LEU A 301 -13.53 -9.52 12.58
N LEU A 302 -12.92 -10.36 13.42
CA LEU A 302 -11.66 -10.08 14.09
C LEU A 302 -10.46 -10.49 13.23
N THR A 303 -10.58 -11.59 12.49
CA THR A 303 -9.49 -12.14 11.68
C THR A 303 -9.33 -11.40 10.34
N CYS A 304 -10.37 -10.72 9.84
CA CYS A 304 -10.30 -10.00 8.57
C CYS A 304 -9.67 -8.60 8.62
N ILE A 305 -9.32 -8.09 9.82
CA ILE A 305 -8.73 -6.74 10.00
C ILE A 305 -7.53 -6.52 9.06
N PRO A 306 -6.54 -7.44 8.99
CA PRO A 306 -5.36 -7.25 8.15
C PRO A 306 -5.70 -7.40 6.66
N ASN A 307 -6.54 -8.38 6.31
CA ASN A 307 -6.93 -8.68 4.93
C ASN A 307 -7.78 -7.58 4.28
N LYS A 308 -8.69 -6.97 5.06
CA LYS A 308 -9.53 -5.86 4.59
C LYS A 308 -8.84 -4.50 4.76
N GLY A 309 -7.76 -4.42 5.54
CA GLY A 309 -7.08 -3.16 5.83
C GLY A 309 -8.02 -2.14 6.46
N MET A 310 -8.83 -2.54 7.44
CA MET A 310 -9.77 -1.65 8.14
C MET A 310 -9.76 -1.93 9.63
N ASN A 311 -9.78 -0.89 10.46
CA ASN A 311 -9.93 -0.99 11.91
C ASN A 311 -11.18 -0.29 12.46
N TYR A 312 -11.99 0.31 11.59
CA TYR A 312 -13.35 0.75 11.91
C TYR A 312 -14.35 -0.05 11.07
N PHE A 313 -15.26 -0.74 11.75
CA PHE A 313 -16.32 -1.51 11.12
C PHE A 313 -17.66 -0.90 11.48
N LYS A 314 -18.49 -0.64 10.47
CA LYS A 314 -19.89 -0.27 10.68
C LYS A 314 -20.78 -1.38 10.13
N ILE A 315 -21.37 -2.15 11.03
CA ILE A 315 -22.27 -3.25 10.71
C ILE A 315 -23.69 -2.70 10.77
N ARG A 316 -24.39 -2.71 9.63
CA ARG A 316 -25.80 -2.34 9.54
C ARG A 316 -26.58 -3.52 8.95
N ASP A 317 -27.85 -3.61 9.29
CA ASP A 317 -28.75 -4.51 8.57
C ASP A 317 -28.82 -4.14 7.09
N LYS A 318 -28.75 -5.14 6.22
CA LYS A 318 -29.05 -5.02 4.79
C LYS A 318 -30.54 -4.87 4.56
#